data_AF-V2X2P8-F1
#
_entry.id   AF-V2X2P8-F1
#
_cell.length_a   1.000
_cell.length_b   1.000
_cell.length_c   1.000
_cell.angle_alpha   90.00
_cell.angle_beta   90.00
_cell.angle_gamma   90.00
#
_symmetry.space_group_name_H-M   'P 1'
#
loop_
_entity.id
_entity.type
_entity.pdbx_description
1 polymer ?
#
loop_
_entity_poly.entity_id
_entity_poly.type
_entity_poly.pdbx_seq_one_letter_code
_entity_poly.pdbx_strand_id
1 'polypeptide(L)'
;MPLETGYYLIQNQGKFLGASTEEPLVPRRIIVLPGGVEAPKFFVEKFGENRYAITIDNARTRPIEDKVFAITVVGPPPELWHIKADGGEDSYIVETTERARGWISPNEPYGQIMCRELVVTPSYEAFQFIPAPDN
;
A
#
# COMPACT_ATOMS: atom_id res chain seq x y z
N MET A 1 -5.45 -15.37 -6.04
CA MET A 1 -4.34 -16.20 -5.51
C MET A 1 -3.69 -15.43 -4.37
N PRO A 2 -3.01 -16.07 -3.40
CA PRO A 2 -2.25 -15.32 -2.40
C PRO A 2 -1.09 -14.58 -3.08
N LEU A 3 -0.79 -13.37 -2.63
CA LEU A 3 0.38 -12.63 -3.09
C LEU A 3 1.65 -13.33 -2.58
N GLU A 4 2.70 -13.37 -3.40
CA GLU A 4 4.00 -13.92 -3.02
C GLU A 4 4.93 -12.85 -2.46
N THR A 5 5.98 -13.26 -1.75
CA THR A 5 7.00 -12.31 -1.28
C THR A 5 7.81 -11.81 -2.47
N GLY A 6 7.99 -10.49 -2.59
CA GLY A 6 8.76 -9.91 -3.69
C GLY A 6 8.64 -8.39 -3.80
N TYR A 7 9.25 -7.83 -4.84
CA TYR A 7 9.11 -6.42 -5.19
C TYR A 7 7.92 -6.22 -6.14
N TYR A 8 7.13 -5.19 -5.87
CA TYR A 8 5.92 -4.87 -6.63
C TYR A 8 5.86 -3.37 -6.94
N LEU A 9 5.31 -3.04 -8.10
CA LEU A 9 4.70 -1.74 -8.34
C LEU A 9 3.24 -1.83 -7.91
N ILE A 10 2.79 -0.88 -7.10
CA ILE A 10 1.41 -0.85 -6.60
C ILE A 10 0.68 0.29 -7.29
N GLN A 11 -0.50 0.03 -7.85
CA GLN A 11 -1.34 1.06 -8.46
C GLN A 11 -2.82 0.91 -8.11
N ASN A 12 -3.56 2.01 -8.19
CA ASN A 12 -5.02 2.01 -8.20
C ASN A 12 -5.48 2.80 -9.44
N GLN A 13 -6.39 2.23 -10.23
CA GLN A 13 -6.94 2.87 -11.43
C GLN A 13 -5.87 3.43 -12.39
N GLY A 14 -4.78 2.67 -12.60
CA GLY A 14 -3.67 3.07 -13.47
C GLY A 14 -2.74 4.15 -12.89
N LYS A 15 -2.93 4.57 -11.64
CA LYS A 15 -2.09 5.54 -10.94
C LYS A 15 -1.23 4.82 -9.91
N PHE A 16 0.08 4.90 -10.07
CA PHE A 16 1.03 4.28 -9.16
C PHE A 16 1.05 4.97 -7.80
N LEU A 17 1.37 4.20 -6.77
CA LEU A 17 1.59 4.68 -5.41
C LEU A 17 3.07 4.97 -5.19
N GLY A 18 3.37 5.82 -4.23
CA GLY A 18 4.73 6.07 -3.76
C GLY A 18 4.73 6.68 -2.37
N ALA A 19 5.92 6.95 -1.84
CA ALA A 19 6.08 7.68 -0.59
C ALA A 19 6.53 9.11 -0.87
N SER A 20 5.81 10.09 -0.30
CA SER A 20 6.12 11.51 -0.48
C SER A 20 7.58 11.82 -0.11
N THR A 21 8.16 12.74 -0.89
CA THR A 21 9.50 13.32 -0.69
C THR A 21 9.42 14.75 -0.13
N GLU A 22 8.22 15.25 0.15
CA GLU A 22 8.00 16.55 0.79
C GLU A 22 8.14 16.45 2.31
N GLU A 23 8.65 17.52 2.94
CA GLU A 23 8.73 17.59 4.40
C GLU A 23 7.33 17.68 5.06
N PRO A 24 7.12 17.04 6.22
CA PRO A 24 8.09 16.25 6.98
C PRO A 24 8.32 14.86 6.37
N LEU A 25 9.59 14.45 6.28
CA LEU A 25 10.00 13.14 5.75
C LEU A 25 9.78 11.97 6.74
N VAL A 26 9.30 12.23 7.96
CA VAL A 26 8.93 11.18 8.90
C VAL A 26 7.73 11.67 9.72
N PRO A 27 6.59 10.96 9.72
CA PRO A 27 6.28 9.80 8.87
C PRO A 27 6.03 10.21 7.40
N ARG A 28 6.55 9.47 6.42
CA ARG A 28 6.33 9.74 4.98
C ARG A 28 4.90 9.38 4.61
N ARG A 29 4.21 10.25 3.89
CA ARG A 29 2.85 9.96 3.38
C ARG A 29 2.94 8.93 2.25
N ILE A 30 2.09 7.90 2.26
CA ILE A 30 1.88 7.09 1.05
C ILE A 30 0.86 7.81 0.18
N ILE A 31 1.24 8.16 -1.04
CA ILE A 31 0.46 9.02 -1.93
C ILE A 31 0.23 8.37 -3.29
N VAL A 32 -0.80 8.83 -3.99
CA VAL A 32 -0.96 8.61 -5.43
C VAL A 32 0.07 9.48 -6.16
N LEU A 33 0.90 8.88 -6.99
CA LEU A 33 1.89 9.60 -7.76
C LEU A 33 1.23 10.38 -8.91
N PRO A 34 1.74 11.58 -9.24
CA PRO A 34 1.37 12.27 -10.46
C PRO A 34 1.87 11.48 -11.69
N GLY A 35 1.23 11.68 -12.84
CA GLY A 35 1.69 11.08 -14.09
C GLY A 35 3.10 11.54 -14.48
N GLY A 36 3.89 10.65 -15.09
CA GLY A 36 5.25 10.93 -15.55
C GLY A 36 6.33 10.79 -14.47
N VAL A 37 5.98 10.42 -13.24
CA VAL A 37 6.94 10.03 -12.19
C VAL A 37 7.16 8.53 -12.24
N GLU A 38 8.43 8.12 -12.12
CA GLU A 38 8.81 6.71 -12.02
C GLU A 38 8.23 6.10 -10.75
N ALA A 39 7.53 4.96 -10.90
CA ALA A 39 6.92 4.26 -9.79
C ALA A 39 7.99 3.56 -8.93
N PRO A 40 8.06 3.84 -7.62
CA PRO A 40 8.99 3.16 -6.73
C PRO A 40 8.56 1.71 -6.51
N LYS A 41 9.54 0.85 -6.24
CA LYS A 41 9.29 -0.55 -5.87
C LYS A 41 8.90 -0.64 -4.39
N PHE A 42 7.83 -1.35 -4.10
CA PHE A 42 7.45 -1.77 -2.76
C PHE A 42 7.91 -3.19 -2.53
N PHE A 43 8.58 -3.47 -1.41
CA PHE A 43 8.84 -4.84 -0.98
C PHE A 43 7.65 -5.35 -0.16
N VAL A 44 7.04 -6.42 -0.64
CA VAL A 44 5.93 -7.10 0.03
C VAL A 44 6.41 -8.43 0.57
N GLU A 45 6.31 -8.63 1.88
CA GLU A 45 6.83 -9.81 2.57
C GLU A 45 5.69 -10.56 3.25
N LYS A 46 5.54 -11.85 2.93
CA LYS A 46 4.51 -12.74 3.47
C LYS A 46 4.95 -13.32 4.82
N PHE A 47 4.15 -13.11 5.86
CA PHE A 47 4.38 -13.61 7.23
C PHE A 47 3.44 -14.75 7.63
N GLY A 48 2.45 -15.08 6.81
CA GLY A 48 1.47 -16.14 7.08
C GLY A 48 0.32 -16.08 6.11
N GLU A 49 -0.80 -16.75 6.45
CA GLU A 49 -2.00 -16.75 5.62
C GLU A 49 -2.54 -15.32 5.45
N ASN A 50 -2.41 -14.80 4.23
CA ASN A 50 -2.83 -13.47 3.82
C ASN A 50 -2.27 -12.31 4.67
N ARG A 51 -1.20 -12.52 5.45
CA ARG A 51 -0.59 -11.48 6.31
C ARG A 51 0.73 -11.01 5.73
N TYR A 52 0.86 -9.71 5.51
CA TYR A 52 1.98 -9.13 4.78
C TYR A 52 2.55 -7.87 5.42
N ALA A 53 3.85 -7.68 5.31
CA ALA A 53 4.47 -6.37 5.41
C ALA A 53 4.48 -5.71 4.03
N ILE A 54 4.23 -4.40 3.97
CA ILE A 54 4.50 -3.60 2.77
C ILE A 54 5.52 -2.53 3.15
N THR A 55 6.64 -2.50 2.45
CA THR A 55 7.81 -1.64 2.76
C THR A 55 8.22 -0.85 1.53
N ILE A 56 8.58 0.42 1.70
CA ILE A 56 9.15 1.28 0.66
C ILE A 56 10.33 2.04 1.24
N ASP A 57 11.48 2.05 0.55
CA ASP A 57 12.71 2.72 0.99
C ASP A 57 13.09 2.39 2.46
N ASN A 58 13.04 1.11 2.85
CA ASN A 58 13.26 0.63 4.23
C ASN A 58 12.27 1.17 5.29
N ALA A 59 11.15 1.76 4.88
CA ALA A 59 10.14 2.31 5.75
C ALA A 59 8.86 1.45 5.75
N ARG A 60 8.47 1.04 6.96
CA ARG A 60 7.26 0.26 7.30
C ARG A 60 5.98 1.00 6.93
N THR A 61 5.12 0.52 6.03
CA THR A 61 3.77 1.11 5.92
C THR A 61 2.92 0.78 7.15
N ARG A 62 2.11 1.74 7.60
CA ARG A 62 1.12 1.59 8.67
C ARG A 62 0.00 2.61 8.63
N PRO A 63 -1.16 2.32 9.25
CA PRO A 63 -2.15 3.34 9.53
C PRO A 63 -1.69 4.25 10.68
N ILE A 64 -1.84 5.57 10.50
CA ILE A 64 -1.89 6.54 11.59
C ILE A 64 -3.18 7.33 11.39
N GLU A 65 -4.02 7.35 12.43
CA GLU A 65 -5.37 7.90 12.32
C GLU A 65 -6.14 7.26 11.15
N ASP A 66 -6.55 8.06 10.16
CA ASP A 66 -7.31 7.65 8.99
C ASP A 66 -6.47 7.58 7.70
N LYS A 67 -5.14 7.54 7.82
CA LYS A 67 -4.19 7.66 6.71
C LYS A 67 -3.09 6.62 6.77
N VAL A 68 -2.50 6.32 5.61
CA VAL A 68 -1.37 5.40 5.49
C VAL A 68 -0.07 6.17 5.38
N PHE A 69 0.92 5.76 6.16
CA PHE A 69 2.25 6.34 6.19
C PHE A 69 3.32 5.26 6.09
N ALA A 70 4.49 5.61 5.57
CA ALA A 70 5.73 4.85 5.67
C ALA A 70 6.62 5.44 6.78
N ILE A 71 7.07 4.58 7.70
CA ILE A 71 7.83 5.00 8.89
C ILE A 71 9.13 4.20 9.01
N THR A 72 10.25 4.91 9.13
CA THR A 72 11.61 4.35 9.24
C THR A 72 12.06 4.19 10.69
N VAL A 73 11.17 3.80 11.60
CA VAL A 73 11.49 3.72 13.04
C VAL A 73 11.67 2.25 13.41
N VAL A 74 12.87 1.90 13.89
CA VAL A 74 13.09 0.67 14.68
C VAL A 74 12.10 0.73 15.84
N GLY A 75 11.11 -0.17 15.85
CA GLY A 75 9.92 -0.02 16.67
C GLY A 75 9.21 -1.35 16.91
N PRO A 76 7.99 -1.32 17.47
CA PRO A 76 7.23 -2.53 17.82
C PRO A 76 7.05 -3.46 16.61
N PRO A 77 6.67 -4.73 16.84
CA PRO A 77 6.68 -5.75 15.81
C PRO A 77 6.03 -5.32 14.50
N PRO A 78 6.52 -5.88 13.37
CA PRO A 78 5.94 -5.77 12.03
C PRO A 78 4.43 -5.49 12.01
N GLU A 79 4.02 -4.28 11.60
CA GLU A 79 2.59 -4.02 11.36
C GLU A 79 2.19 -4.73 10.08
N LEU A 80 1.28 -5.69 10.21
CA LEU A 80 0.86 -6.56 9.12
C LEU A 80 -0.44 -6.06 8.52
N TRP A 81 -0.57 -6.24 7.22
CA TRP A 81 -1.79 -6.05 6.47
C TRP A 81 -2.38 -7.40 6.12
N HIS A 82 -3.71 -7.49 6.15
CA HIS A 82 -4.45 -8.58 5.54
C HIS A 82 -4.67 -8.25 4.05
N ILE A 83 -4.00 -8.96 3.14
CA ILE A 83 -4.13 -8.72 1.69
C ILE A 83 -4.88 -9.89 1.07
N LYS A 84 -6.01 -9.60 0.41
CA LYS A 84 -6.87 -10.60 -0.23
C LYS A 84 -7.16 -10.23 -1.67
N ALA A 85 -7.27 -11.23 -2.55
CA ALA A 85 -7.68 -11.01 -3.93
C ALA A 85 -9.14 -10.51 -4.00
N ASP A 86 -9.44 -9.60 -4.92
CA ASP A 86 -10.79 -9.07 -5.14
C ASP A 86 -11.55 -9.70 -6.32
N GLY A 87 -10.88 -10.55 -7.11
CA GLY A 87 -11.41 -11.20 -8.31
C GLY A 87 -10.86 -10.64 -9.63
N GLY A 88 -10.20 -9.49 -9.61
CA GLY A 88 -9.43 -8.93 -10.72
C GLY A 88 -8.02 -9.53 -10.84
N GLU A 89 -7.45 -9.43 -12.03
CA GLU A 89 -6.07 -9.86 -12.31
C GLU A 89 -5.08 -9.00 -11.52
N ASP A 90 -4.23 -9.66 -10.74
CA ASP A 90 -3.27 -9.05 -9.81
C ASP A 90 -3.89 -7.97 -8.91
N SER A 91 -5.18 -8.06 -8.63
CA SER A 91 -5.95 -7.04 -7.91
C SER A 91 -6.33 -7.52 -6.50
N TYR A 92 -6.06 -6.66 -5.53
CA TYR A 92 -6.09 -6.99 -4.11
C TYR A 92 -6.66 -5.84 -3.26
N ILE A 93 -7.33 -6.21 -2.19
CA ILE A 93 -7.74 -5.29 -1.12
C ILE A 93 -6.73 -5.41 0.02
N VAL A 94 -6.23 -4.27 0.49
CA VAL A 94 -5.29 -4.16 1.62
C VAL A 94 -6.05 -3.72 2.87
N GLU A 95 -6.21 -4.63 3.84
CA GLU A 95 -6.96 -4.40 5.06
C GLU A 95 -6.04 -4.40 6.29
N THR A 96 -6.44 -3.71 7.33
CA THR A 96 -5.94 -3.94 8.69
C THR A 96 -6.13 -5.42 9.07
N THR A 97 -5.28 -5.96 9.95
CA THR A 97 -5.39 -7.37 10.40
C THR A 97 -6.73 -7.68 11.07
N GLU A 98 -7.34 -6.68 11.71
CA GLU A 98 -8.69 -6.75 12.31
C GLU A 98 -9.82 -6.72 11.26
N ARG A 99 -9.50 -6.40 10.00
CA ARG A 99 -10.43 -6.31 8.86
C ARG A 99 -11.54 -5.25 9.02
N ALA A 100 -11.35 -4.30 9.93
CA ALA A 100 -12.30 -3.20 10.15
C ALA A 100 -12.09 -2.04 9.16
N ARG A 101 -10.83 -1.82 8.75
CA ARG A 101 -10.43 -0.73 7.86
C ARG A 101 -9.47 -1.24 6.80
N GLY A 102 -9.38 -0.54 5.67
CA GLY A 102 -8.42 -0.85 4.62
C GLY A 102 -7.99 0.38 3.84
N TRP A 103 -7.09 0.17 2.90
CA TRP A 103 -6.55 1.21 2.05
C TRP A 103 -7.63 1.72 1.10
N ILE A 104 -7.76 3.04 1.00
CA ILE A 104 -8.64 3.69 0.03
C ILE A 104 -7.82 4.72 -0.73
N SER A 105 -7.79 4.57 -2.05
CA SER A 105 -7.09 5.49 -2.95
C SER A 105 -7.92 6.76 -3.17
N PRO A 106 -7.34 7.96 -3.00
CA PRO A 106 -7.97 9.20 -3.42
C PRO A 106 -7.93 9.35 -4.96
N ASN A 107 -8.80 10.19 -5.49
CA ASN A 107 -8.87 10.47 -6.93
C ASN A 107 -7.73 11.37 -7.45
N GLU A 108 -7.19 12.22 -6.58
CA GLU A 108 -6.28 13.30 -6.95
C GLU A 108 -4.81 12.87 -6.87
N PRO A 109 -3.94 13.33 -7.80
CA PRO A 109 -2.50 13.14 -7.66
C PRO A 109 -2.02 13.82 -6.38
N TYR A 110 -0.97 13.26 -5.77
CA TYR A 110 -0.46 13.64 -4.45
C TYR A 110 -1.43 13.38 -3.28
N GLY A 111 -2.65 12.92 -3.56
CA GLY A 111 -3.59 12.50 -2.54
C GLY A 111 -3.00 11.36 -1.71
N GLN A 112 -3.08 11.48 -0.39
CA GLN A 112 -2.62 10.45 0.54
C GLN A 112 -3.59 9.27 0.58
N ILE A 113 -3.05 8.05 0.58
CA ILE A 113 -3.84 6.83 0.79
C ILE A 113 -4.45 6.86 2.18
N MET A 114 -5.76 6.62 2.24
CA MET A 114 -6.54 6.63 3.46
C MET A 114 -6.61 5.22 4.06
N CYS A 115 -6.82 5.11 5.37
CA CYS A 115 -7.13 3.87 6.07
C CYS A 115 -8.47 4.01 6.81
N ARG A 116 -9.56 3.59 6.16
CA ARG A 116 -10.94 3.79 6.63
C ARG A 116 -11.77 2.53 6.44
N GLU A 117 -12.98 2.53 6.98
CA GLU A 117 -13.95 1.45 6.73
C GLU A 117 -14.16 1.29 5.23
N LEU A 118 -14.12 0.04 4.76
CA LEU A 118 -14.36 -0.25 3.35
C LEU A 118 -15.85 0.00 3.05
N VAL A 119 -16.10 0.87 2.09
CA VAL A 119 -17.43 1.19 1.56
C VAL A 119 -17.63 0.40 0.27
N VAL A 120 -18.86 0.12 -0.14
CA VAL A 120 -19.13 -0.75 -1.32
C VAL A 120 -18.86 0.00 -2.64
N THR A 121 -17.66 0.55 -2.83
CA THR A 121 -17.17 1.16 -4.07
C THR A 121 -15.84 0.48 -4.44
N PRO A 122 -15.90 -0.68 -5.12
CA PRO A 122 -14.74 -1.55 -5.32
C PRO A 122 -13.53 -0.89 -5.99
N SER A 123 -13.76 0.12 -6.83
CA SER A 123 -12.71 0.74 -7.65
C SER A 123 -11.67 1.54 -6.86
N TYR A 124 -11.99 2.02 -5.65
CA TYR A 124 -11.05 2.79 -4.81
C TYR A 124 -10.30 1.94 -3.78
N GLU A 125 -10.74 0.70 -3.60
CA GLU A 125 -10.28 -0.21 -2.56
C GLU A 125 -9.41 -1.35 -3.14
N ALA A 126 -9.54 -1.57 -4.45
CA ALA A 126 -8.78 -2.52 -5.25
C ALA A 126 -7.45 -1.93 -5.73
N PHE A 127 -6.34 -2.56 -5.37
CA PHE A 127 -5.00 -2.18 -5.79
C PHE A 127 -4.38 -3.30 -6.62
N GLN A 128 -3.78 -2.95 -7.74
CA GLN A 128 -3.01 -3.90 -8.54
C GLN A 128 -1.58 -3.97 -8.02
N PHE A 129 -1.10 -5.20 -7.79
CA PHE A 129 0.26 -5.51 -7.35
C PHE A 129 1.00 -6.16 -8.53
N ILE A 130 1.70 -5.33 -9.30
CA ILE A 130 2.43 -5.77 -10.49
C ILE A 130 3.84 -6.19 -10.07
N PRO A 131 4.28 -7.43 -10.32
CA PRO A 131 5.65 -7.84 -10.01
C PRO A 131 6.66 -6.89 -10.66
N ALA A 132 7.54 -6.30 -9.86
CA ALA A 132 8.61 -5.46 -10.38
C ALA A 132 9.77 -6.37 -10.82
N PRO A 133 10.41 -6.11 -11.98
CA PRO A 133 11.56 -6.89 -12.40
C PRO A 133 12.69 -6.76 -11.38
N ASP A 134 13.39 -7.86 -11.11
CA ASP A 134 14.66 -7.83 -10.40
C ASP A 134 15.66 -7.03 -11.27
N ASN A 135 16.35 -6.07 -10.65
CA ASN A 135 17.42 -5.32 -11.33
C ASN A 135 18.69 -6.16 -11.45
#